data_AF-A0A554P9D1-F1
#
_entry.id   AF-A0A554P9D1-F1
#
_cell.length_a   1.000
_cell.length_b   1.000
_cell.length_c   1.000
_cell.angle_alpha   90.00
_cell.angle_beta   90.00
_cell.angle_gamma   90.00
#
_symmetry.space_group_name_H-M   'P 1'
#
loop_
_entity.id
_entity.type
_entity.pdbx_description
1 polymer ?
#
loop_
_entity_poly.entity_id
_entity_poly.type
_entity_poly.pdbx_seq_one_letter_code
_entity_poly.pdbx_strand_id
1 'polypeptide(L)'
;MRNSQRYILTYWDLFTIREGTLCGAEAEVAILDGGVEVDRMKFTGKYQGEDGYRRTYSGKPGLTAELVFGPGRIQFAAEDLGVTLEA
;
A
#
# COMPACT_ATOMS: atom_id res chain seq x y z
N MET A 1 -13.76 -22.66 1.89
CA MET A 1 -12.49 -22.36 1.19
C MET A 1 -12.06 -20.98 1.64
N ARG A 2 -10.91 -20.83 2.31
CA ARG A 2 -10.35 -19.51 2.65
C ARG A 2 -9.70 -18.98 1.38
N ASN A 3 -10.49 -18.35 0.51
CA ASN A 3 -9.96 -17.75 -0.72
C ASN A 3 -9.35 -16.39 -0.35
N SER A 4 -8.20 -16.44 0.32
CA SER A 4 -7.45 -15.27 0.74
C SER A 4 -6.26 -15.09 -0.20
N GLN A 5 -6.18 -13.92 -0.82
CA GLN A 5 -5.05 -13.49 -1.64
C GLN A 5 -4.15 -12.58 -0.80
N ARG A 6 -2.84 -12.73 -1.00
CA ARG A 6 -1.83 -11.87 -0.42
C ARG A 6 -1.52 -10.73 -1.38
N TYR A 7 -1.37 -9.55 -0.84
CA TYR A 7 -1.06 -8.33 -1.55
C TYR A 7 0.15 -7.67 -0.91
N ILE A 8 0.94 -6.98 -1.74
CA ILE A 8 1.98 -6.06 -1.30
C ILE A 8 1.53 -4.64 -1.62
N LEU A 9 1.34 -3.86 -0.56
CA LEU A 9 1.20 -2.41 -0.65
C LEU A 9 2.59 -1.79 -0.57
N THR A 10 3.00 -1.08 -1.60
CA THR A 10 4.23 -0.31 -1.63
C THR A 10 3.90 1.18 -1.60
N TYR A 11 4.54 1.92 -0.69
CA TYR A 11 4.33 3.35 -0.48
C TYR A 11 5.63 4.12 -0.73
N TRP A 12 5.58 5.16 -1.54
CA TRP A 12 6.70 6.07 -1.80
C TRP A 12 6.37 7.50 -1.39
N ASP A 13 7.43 8.27 -1.14
CA ASP A 13 7.37 9.71 -0.92
C ASP A 13 6.45 10.12 0.23
N LEU A 14 6.49 9.37 1.34
CA LEU A 14 5.81 9.74 2.59
C LEU A 14 6.61 10.84 3.28
N PHE A 15 6.59 12.04 2.72
CA PHE A 15 7.19 13.23 3.29
C PHE A 15 6.52 14.47 2.73
N THR A 16 6.72 15.59 3.43
CA THR A 16 6.43 16.93 2.89
C THR A 16 7.69 17.77 2.90
N ILE A 17 7.75 18.75 2.00
CA ILE A 17 8.81 19.75 2.00
C ILE A 17 8.22 21.04 2.57
N ARG A 18 8.75 21.50 3.70
CA ARG A 18 8.42 22.81 4.30
C ARG A 18 9.69 23.61 4.42
N GLU A 19 9.71 24.79 3.80
CA GLU A 19 10.87 25.72 3.84
C GLU A 19 12.21 25.05 3.45
N GLY A 20 12.16 24.17 2.44
CA GLY A 20 13.34 23.43 1.98
C GLY A 20 13.76 22.25 2.86
N THR A 21 13.01 21.95 3.93
CA THR A 21 13.28 20.85 4.85
C THR A 21 12.29 19.70 4.64
N LEU A 22 12.82 18.47 4.61
CA LEU A 22 12.02 17.24 4.54
C LEU A 22 11.45 16.88 5.92
N CYS A 23 10.14 17.05 6.05
CA CYS A 23 9.36 16.66 7.20
C CYS A 23 8.65 15.32 6.96
N GLY A 24 8.48 14.54 8.02
CA GLY A 24 7.57 13.40 7.98
C GLY A 24 6.14 13.85 7.66
N ALA A 25 5.34 12.94 7.14
CA ALA A 25 3.95 13.16 6.80
C ALA A 25 3.07 12.05 7.37
N GLU A 26 1.77 12.34 7.39
CA GLU A 26 0.73 11.37 7.65
C GLU A 26 -0.01 11.12 6.34
N ALA A 27 -0.35 9.86 6.08
CA ALA A 27 -1.11 9.47 4.91
C ALA A 27 -2.05 8.30 5.24
N GLU A 28 -3.14 8.23 4.49
CA GLU A 28 -4.14 7.18 4.65
C GLU A 28 -4.43 6.52 3.30
N VAL A 29 -4.42 5.18 3.31
CA VAL A 29 -4.72 4.34 2.15
C VAL A 29 -5.98 3.55 2.44
N ALA A 30 -7.00 3.71 1.62
CA ALA A 30 -8.22 2.91 1.67
C ALA A 30 -8.03 1.63 0.86
N ILE A 31 -8.42 0.49 1.43
CA ILE A 31 -8.55 -0.78 0.71
C ILE A 31 -10.00 -0.91 0.27
N LEU A 32 -10.19 -1.12 -1.02
CA LEU A 32 -11.52 -1.12 -1.64
C LEU A 32 -11.85 -2.50 -2.21
N ASP A 33 -13.12 -2.88 -2.06
CA ASP A 33 -13.75 -3.97 -2.78
C ASP A 33 -14.82 -3.42 -3.71
N GLY A 34 -14.62 -3.54 -5.02
CA GLY A 34 -15.58 -3.02 -6.00
C GLY A 34 -15.90 -1.53 -5.81
N GLY A 35 -14.94 -0.74 -5.32
CA GLY A 35 -15.10 0.69 -5.02
C GLY A 35 -15.64 1.01 -3.63
N VAL A 36 -15.97 0.01 -2.79
CA VAL A 36 -16.41 0.22 -1.41
C VAL A 36 -15.24 0.03 -0.46
N GLU A 37 -15.00 1.01 0.42
CA GLU A 37 -13.96 0.91 1.45
C GLU A 37 -14.29 -0.23 2.44
N VAL A 38 -13.34 -1.17 2.57
CA VAL A 38 -13.44 -2.32 3.48
C VAL A 38 -12.41 -2.27 4.60
N ASP A 39 -11.31 -1.53 4.41
CA ASP A 39 -10.28 -1.30 5.41
C ASP A 39 -9.54 0.01 5.13
N ARG A 40 -8.85 0.55 6.14
CA ARG A 40 -8.05 1.77 6.03
C ARG A 40 -6.73 1.64 6.77
N MET A 41 -5.63 1.88 6.06
CA MET A 41 -4.30 1.89 6.62
C MET A 41 -3.80 3.31 6.82
N LYS A 42 -3.24 3.57 8.01
CA LYS A 42 -2.58 4.83 8.34
C LYS A 42 -1.06 4.67 8.30
N PHE A 43 -0.40 5.62 7.67
CA PHE A 43 1.05 5.71 7.59
C PHE A 43 1.49 7.02 8.22
N THR A 44 2.48 6.95 9.10
CA THR A 44 3.05 8.13 9.76
C THR A 44 4.55 8.00 9.75
N GLY A 45 5.27 9.03 9.30
CA GLY A 45 6.73 9.04 9.36
C GLY A 45 7.34 9.72 8.14
N LYS A 46 8.61 9.44 7.91
CA LYS A 46 9.36 9.98 6.77
C LYS A 46 9.97 8.83 5.98
N TYR A 47 9.55 8.64 4.73
CA TYR A 47 10.14 7.63 3.84
C TYR A 47 10.50 8.25 2.48
N GLN A 48 11.77 8.13 2.10
CA GLN A 48 12.37 8.74 0.91
C GLN A 48 13.21 7.74 0.07
N GLY A 49 13.02 6.44 0.28
CA GLY A 49 13.78 5.40 -0.43
C GLY A 49 13.18 5.06 -1.80
N GLU A 50 14.02 4.63 -2.74
CA GLU A 50 13.60 4.24 -4.09
C GLU A 50 12.77 2.93 -4.09
N ASP A 51 13.04 2.02 -3.15
CA ASP A 51 12.39 0.70 -3.07
C ASP A 51 10.94 0.73 -2.56
N GLY A 52 10.53 1.85 -1.97
CA GLY A 52 9.22 2.00 -1.32
C GLY A 52 9.13 1.28 0.02
N TYR A 53 8.32 1.81 0.93
CA TYR A 53 7.93 1.11 2.14
C TYR A 53 6.89 0.05 1.80
N ARG A 54 7.19 -1.23 2.05
CA ARG A 54 6.33 -2.36 1.70
C ARG A 54 5.60 -2.89 2.93
N ARG A 55 4.30 -3.14 2.78
CA ARG A 55 3.45 -3.77 3.79
C ARG A 55 2.62 -4.88 3.16
N THR A 56 2.67 -6.06 3.75
CA THR A 56 1.82 -7.18 3.33
C THR A 56 0.39 -6.96 3.81
N TYR A 57 -0.58 -7.32 2.96
CA TYR A 57 -1.99 -7.37 3.28
C TYR A 57 -2.58 -8.70 2.82
N SER A 58 -3.50 -9.27 3.59
CA SER A 58 -4.22 -10.49 3.21
C SER A 58 -5.71 -10.22 3.21
N GLY A 59 -6.35 -10.47 2.07
CA GLY A 59 -7.77 -10.18 1.89
C GLY A 59 -8.38 -11.07 0.82
N LYS A 60 -9.60 -10.76 0.41
CA LYS A 60 -10.22 -11.45 -0.73
C LYS A 60 -9.52 -11.06 -2.05
N PRO A 61 -9.59 -11.89 -3.09
CA PRO A 61 -9.16 -11.51 -4.43
C PRO A 61 -9.92 -10.31 -4.99
N GLY A 62 -9.29 -9.56 -5.88
CA GLY A 62 -9.88 -8.38 -6.53
C GLY A 62 -9.88 -7.09 -5.70
N LEU A 63 -9.26 -7.08 -4.52
CA LEU A 63 -9.09 -5.84 -3.76
C LEU A 63 -8.18 -4.85 -4.48
N THR A 64 -8.50 -3.57 -4.32
CA THR A 64 -7.72 -2.44 -4.82
C THR A 64 -7.38 -1.51 -3.65
N ALA A 65 -6.48 -0.56 -3.87
CA ALA A 65 -6.14 0.43 -2.86
C ALA A 65 -6.01 1.81 -3.46
N GLU A 66 -6.44 2.83 -2.72
CA GLU A 66 -6.38 4.23 -3.12
C GLU A 66 -5.80 5.09 -2.01
N LEU A 67 -4.98 6.07 -2.38
CA LEU A 67 -4.49 7.08 -1.46
C LEU A 67 -5.59 8.12 -1.25
N VAL A 68 -6.18 8.15 -0.05
CA VAL A 68 -7.33 9.01 0.27
C VAL A 68 -6.93 10.26 1.05
N PHE A 69 -5.76 10.25 1.68
CA PHE A 69 -5.22 11.40 2.42
C PHE A 69 -3.69 11.39 2.41
N GLY A 70 -3.09 12.58 2.43
CA GLY A 70 -1.65 12.77 2.61
C GLY A 70 -0.84 12.72 1.31
N PRO A 71 0.47 13.01 1.39
CA PRO A 71 1.37 13.00 0.25
C PRO A 71 1.89 11.60 -0.05
N GLY A 72 2.22 11.35 -1.31
CA GLY A 72 2.96 10.18 -1.72
C GLY A 72 2.33 9.46 -2.89
N ARG A 73 2.85 8.26 -3.14
CA ARG A 73 2.38 7.37 -4.21
C ARG A 73 2.26 5.97 -3.65
N ILE A 74 1.27 5.24 -4.15
CA ILE A 74 1.06 3.85 -3.74
C ILE A 74 1.02 2.92 -4.94
N GLN A 75 1.39 1.68 -4.70
CA GLN A 75 1.14 0.55 -5.57
C GLN A 75 0.57 -0.57 -4.72
N PHE A 76 -0.52 -1.18 -5.16
CA PHE A 76 -1.12 -2.32 -4.49
C PHE A 76 -1.23 -3.46 -5.49
N ALA A 77 -0.38 -4.47 -5.31
CA ALA A 77 -0.28 -5.60 -6.22
C ALA A 77 -0.54 -6.89 -5.47
N ALA A 78 -1.25 -7.82 -6.10
CA ALA A 78 -1.29 -9.18 -5.64
C ALA A 78 0.14 -9.76 -5.65
N GLU A 79 0.54 -10.39 -4.56
CA GLU A 79 1.75 -11.20 -4.53
C GLU A 79 1.42 -12.47 -5.31
N ASP A 80 1.89 -12.56 -6.56
CA ASP A 80 1.88 -13.83 -7.28
C ASP A 80 2.88 -14.74 -6.57
N LEU A 81 2.37 -15.53 -5.63
CA LEU A 81 3.07 -16.72 -5.17
C LEU A 81 3.08 -17.65 -6.36
N GLY A 82 4.09 -17.48 -7.22
CA GLY A 82 4.35 -18.37 -8.33
C GLY A 82 4.25 -19.79 -7.80
N VAL A 83 3.19 -20.49 -8.22
CA VAL A 83 3.10 -21.92 -8.02
C VAL A 83 4.25 -22.48 -8.83
N THR A 84 5.34 -22.85 -8.16
CA THR A 84 6.35 -23.70 -8.76
C THR A 84 5.65 -25.00 -9.11
N LEU A 85 5.16 -25.10 -10.35
CA LEU A 85 4.86 -26.38 -10.97
C LEU A 85 6.21 -27.06 -11.19
N GLU A 86 6.66 -27.81 -10.18
CA GLU A 86 7.66 -28.84 -10.42
C GLU A 86 6.97 -29.97 -11.20
N ALA A 87 7.56 -30.27 -12.36
CA ALA A 87 7.11 -31.23 -13.36
C ALA A 87 7.32 -32.68 -12.94
#